data_AF-A0A0W0UIP0-F1
#
_entry.id   AF-A0A0W0UIP0-F1
#
_cell.length_a   1.000
_cell.length_b   1.000
_cell.length_c   1.000
_cell.angle_alpha   90.00
_cell.angle_beta   90.00
_cell.angle_gamma   90.00
#
_symmetry.space_group_name_H-M   'P 1'
#
loop_
_entity.id
_entity.type
_entity.pdbx_description
1 polymer ?
#
loop_
_entity_poly.entity_id
_entity_poly.type
_entity_poly.pdbx_seq_one_letter_code
_entity_poly.pdbx_strand_id
1 'polypeptide(L)'
;MSNLALHLQLANHAKDYACSQIVHGCSQIENNELPVEYFEALNNAVLKQLRALINQTRTDPYNLLADDIYDYEKTILFSSKYSLGNCYELAFQAMDYFLTTNQVALTNLEVLSIDGEKGDHIFLVVGRDPNSNINDITSWGPEAVICDPWSKQVYPASDYQEKLKTFYRRYNKDGTKTNCIMDYDPTVHTLNVILNNHQLKSSLSKSALKENYASELNLIEWALNNHRSKLEARNEHLIKKYGQEDEKHKILEQKLMNVNNVLNMLHSLRAAIPDTKEESDFRKFHSVLRKNLHQIFENIQEIVNLAPEERKALSVYRHPHNIMSRIRTFANVSPPTEKTIKEANETLVKNLSDKKI
;
A
#
# COMPACT_ATOMS: atom_id res chain seq x y z
N MET A 1 -23.47 6.90 31.75
CA MET A 1 -23.39 7.71 30.52
C MET A 1 -24.12 6.92 29.45
N SER A 2 -25.04 7.50 28.68
CA SER A 2 -25.64 6.77 27.55
C SER A 2 -24.58 6.49 26.49
N ASN A 3 -24.72 5.40 25.72
CA ASN A 3 -23.78 5.09 24.63
C ASN A 3 -23.71 6.24 23.61
N LEU A 4 -24.84 6.91 23.34
CA LEU A 4 -24.87 8.12 22.50
C LEU A 4 -23.93 9.22 23.02
N ALA A 5 -23.94 9.50 24.32
CA ALA A 5 -23.06 10.53 24.91
C ALA A 5 -21.58 10.15 24.80
N LEU A 6 -21.26 8.85 24.99
CA LEU A 6 -19.91 8.34 24.77
C LEU A 6 -19.49 8.45 23.29
N HIS A 7 -20.35 8.05 22.35
CA HIS A 7 -20.07 8.14 20.91
C HIS A 7 -19.87 9.59 20.47
N LEU A 8 -20.69 10.53 20.96
CA LEU A 8 -20.52 11.97 20.69
C LEU A 8 -19.17 12.48 21.22
N GLN A 9 -18.77 12.08 22.44
CA GLN A 9 -17.49 12.48 23.02
C GLN A 9 -16.32 11.94 22.18
N LEU A 10 -16.32 10.65 21.87
CA LEU A 10 -15.26 10.01 21.07
C LEU A 10 -15.20 10.59 19.65
N ALA A 11 -16.34 10.81 19.01
CA ALA A 11 -16.41 11.42 17.69
C ALA A 11 -15.89 12.87 17.71
N ASN A 12 -16.15 13.65 18.77
CA ASN A 12 -15.57 14.99 18.91
C ASN A 12 -14.04 14.94 19.02
N HIS A 13 -13.48 14.05 19.83
CA HIS A 13 -12.03 13.89 19.91
C HIS A 13 -11.43 13.44 18.57
N ALA A 14 -12.11 12.53 17.85
CA ALA A 14 -11.69 12.06 16.53
C ALA A 14 -11.69 13.19 15.48
N LYS A 15 -12.74 14.02 15.47
CA LYS A 15 -12.85 15.22 14.65
C LYS A 15 -11.71 16.20 14.96
N ASP A 16 -11.48 16.50 16.24
CA ASP A 16 -10.42 17.42 16.66
C ASP A 16 -9.02 16.86 16.29
N TYR A 17 -8.80 15.56 16.46
CA TYR A 17 -7.59 14.88 16.00
C TYR A 17 -7.41 15.04 14.48
N ALA A 18 -8.43 14.72 13.68
CA ALA A 18 -8.35 14.84 12.22
C ALA A 18 -8.03 16.27 11.76
N CYS A 19 -8.68 17.27 12.35
CA CYS A 19 -8.40 18.69 12.08
C CYS A 19 -7.03 19.15 12.58
N SER A 20 -6.42 18.46 13.56
CA SER A 20 -5.03 18.72 13.98
C SER A 20 -4.01 18.16 13.00
N GLN A 21 -4.37 17.07 12.28
CA GLN A 21 -3.49 16.45 11.29
C GLN A 21 -3.56 17.17 9.93
N ILE A 22 -4.75 17.63 9.53
CA ILE A 22 -5.00 18.27 8.24
C ILE A 22 -5.45 19.72 8.47
N VAL A 23 -4.60 20.67 8.09
CA VAL A 23 -4.82 22.11 8.30
C VAL A 23 -5.45 22.75 7.06
N HIS A 24 -5.10 22.29 5.86
CA HIS A 24 -5.62 22.82 4.61
C HIS A 24 -6.22 21.73 3.72
N GLY A 25 -7.33 22.06 3.07
CA GLY A 25 -7.92 21.29 1.98
C GLY A 25 -8.30 22.20 0.84
N CYS A 26 -8.78 21.61 -0.25
CA CYS A 26 -9.26 22.36 -1.41
C CYS A 26 -10.78 22.38 -1.55
N SER A 27 -11.53 21.57 -0.78
CA SER A 27 -12.99 21.49 -0.89
C SER A 27 -13.77 22.37 0.09
N GLN A 28 -13.13 22.93 1.12
CA GLN A 28 -13.78 23.82 2.09
C GLN A 28 -14.45 25.02 1.39
N ILE A 29 -15.61 25.44 1.88
CA ILE A 29 -16.42 26.49 1.23
C ILE A 29 -15.78 27.87 1.41
N GLU A 30 -15.10 28.08 2.52
CA GLU A 30 -14.33 29.29 2.83
C GLU A 30 -13.22 29.52 1.79
N ASN A 31 -12.77 28.46 1.11
CA ASN A 31 -11.77 28.60 0.04
C ASN A 31 -12.29 29.39 -1.17
N ASN A 32 -13.60 29.57 -1.33
CA ASN A 32 -14.17 30.41 -2.38
C ASN A 32 -13.78 31.89 -2.23
N GLU A 33 -13.37 32.32 -1.04
CA GLU A 33 -12.93 33.69 -0.75
C GLU A 33 -11.43 33.90 -1.03
N LEU A 34 -10.70 32.82 -1.34
CA LEU A 34 -9.27 32.89 -1.61
C LEU A 34 -8.98 33.47 -3.01
N PRO A 35 -7.82 34.11 -3.20
CA PRO A 35 -7.34 34.45 -4.54
C PRO A 35 -7.28 33.21 -5.44
N VAL A 36 -7.63 33.37 -6.72
CA VAL A 36 -7.74 32.26 -7.69
C VAL A 36 -6.46 31.44 -7.75
N GLU A 37 -5.29 32.09 -7.72
CA GLU A 37 -3.99 31.44 -7.77
C GLU A 37 -3.77 30.52 -6.56
N TYR A 38 -4.21 30.96 -5.38
CA TYR A 38 -4.06 30.20 -4.15
C TYR A 38 -5.06 29.04 -4.10
N PHE A 39 -6.30 29.25 -4.55
CA PHE A 39 -7.29 28.20 -4.69
C PHE A 39 -6.83 27.08 -5.65
N GLU A 40 -6.27 27.44 -6.80
CA GLU A 40 -5.73 26.47 -7.76
C GLU A 40 -4.46 25.78 -7.22
N ALA A 41 -3.61 26.47 -6.47
CA ALA A 41 -2.45 25.87 -5.81
C ALA A 41 -2.88 24.80 -4.79
N LEU A 42 -3.88 25.07 -3.95
CA LEU A 42 -4.44 24.08 -3.03
C LEU A 42 -5.05 22.88 -3.76
N ASN A 43 -5.81 23.11 -4.83
CA ASN A 43 -6.36 22.04 -5.65
C ASN A 43 -5.26 21.16 -6.26
N ASN A 44 -4.20 21.75 -6.80
CA ASN A 44 -3.07 21.01 -7.34
C ASN A 44 -2.34 20.22 -6.26
N ALA A 45 -2.09 20.83 -5.10
CA ALA A 45 -1.40 20.19 -3.98
C ALA A 45 -2.15 18.95 -3.48
N VAL A 46 -3.47 19.06 -3.24
CA VAL A 46 -4.28 17.95 -2.70
C VAL A 46 -4.60 16.92 -3.79
N LEU A 47 -5.21 17.34 -4.90
CA LEU A 47 -5.80 16.40 -5.86
C LEU A 47 -4.79 15.76 -6.80
N LYS A 48 -3.69 16.46 -7.10
CA LYS A 48 -2.67 15.98 -8.02
C LYS A 48 -1.44 15.50 -7.28
N GLN A 49 -0.83 16.34 -6.44
CA GLN A 49 0.47 16.01 -5.85
C GLN A 49 0.36 14.99 -4.71
N LEU A 50 -0.48 15.25 -3.70
CA LEU A 50 -0.65 14.35 -2.55
C LEU A 50 -1.16 12.97 -2.99
N ARG A 51 -2.22 12.94 -3.80
CA ARG A 51 -2.78 11.68 -4.31
C ARG A 51 -1.86 10.95 -5.29
N ALA A 52 -1.07 11.66 -6.10
CA ALA A 52 -0.04 11.02 -6.90
C ALA A 52 1.07 10.40 -6.03
N LEU A 53 1.48 11.06 -4.94
CA LEU A 53 2.45 10.49 -4.00
C LEU A 53 1.91 9.19 -3.38
N ILE A 54 0.65 9.17 -2.95
CA ILE A 54 -0.01 7.95 -2.44
C ILE A 54 -0.01 6.86 -3.53
N ASN A 55 -0.48 7.18 -4.74
CA ASN A 55 -0.53 6.22 -5.84
C ASN A 55 0.84 5.68 -6.27
N GLN A 56 1.88 6.51 -6.24
CA GLN A 56 3.26 6.08 -6.53
C GLN A 56 3.72 5.00 -5.55
N THR A 57 3.25 5.04 -4.30
CA THR A 57 3.60 4.01 -3.32
C THR A 57 2.93 2.66 -3.57
N ARG A 58 1.83 2.58 -4.33
CA ARG A 58 1.18 1.28 -4.64
C ARG A 58 2.07 0.28 -5.37
N THR A 59 3.17 0.75 -5.97
CA THR A 59 4.15 -0.12 -6.63
C THR A 59 5.19 -0.71 -5.67
N ASP A 60 5.11 -0.41 -4.37
CA ASP A 60 6.04 -0.86 -3.33
C ASP A 60 6.16 -2.40 -3.29
N PRO A 61 7.32 -2.98 -3.67
CA PRO A 61 7.56 -4.42 -3.62
C PRO A 61 7.61 -5.02 -2.22
N TYR A 62 7.55 -4.20 -1.20
CA TYR A 62 7.64 -4.62 0.18
C TYR A 62 6.30 -4.45 0.92
N ASN A 63 5.20 -4.24 0.19
CA ASN A 63 3.88 -4.11 0.78
C ASN A 63 3.41 -5.46 1.35
N LEU A 64 3.02 -5.45 2.63
CA LEU A 64 2.48 -6.60 3.36
C LEU A 64 0.98 -6.46 3.68
N LEU A 65 0.35 -5.37 3.22
CA LEU A 65 -1.04 -5.04 3.49
C LEU A 65 -1.88 -5.26 2.24
N ALA A 66 -3.16 -5.59 2.44
CA ALA A 66 -4.16 -5.52 1.36
C ALA A 66 -4.26 -4.08 0.82
N ASP A 67 -4.63 -3.92 -0.45
CA ASP A 67 -4.58 -2.63 -1.16
C ASP A 67 -5.37 -1.52 -0.47
N ASP A 68 -6.57 -1.82 0.01
CA ASP A 68 -7.44 -0.90 0.75
C ASP A 68 -6.81 -0.45 2.08
N ILE A 69 -6.21 -1.38 2.81
CA ILE A 69 -5.52 -1.13 4.08
C ILE A 69 -4.22 -0.35 3.85
N TYR A 70 -3.52 -0.66 2.75
CA TYR A 70 -2.33 0.06 2.34
C TYR A 70 -2.66 1.52 1.99
N ASP A 71 -3.69 1.73 1.18
CA ASP A 71 -4.17 3.05 0.82
C ASP A 71 -4.60 3.85 2.05
N TYR A 72 -5.26 3.19 3.02
CA TYR A 72 -5.58 3.77 4.31
C TYR A 72 -4.31 4.27 5.04
N GLU A 73 -3.33 3.38 5.30
CA GLU A 73 -2.10 3.75 6.03
C GLU A 73 -1.29 4.84 5.31
N LYS A 74 -1.23 4.81 3.98
CA LYS A 74 -0.55 5.85 3.19
C LYS A 74 -1.30 7.17 3.20
N THR A 75 -2.62 7.13 3.16
CA THR A 75 -3.45 8.32 3.30
C THR A 75 -3.21 8.99 4.65
N ILE A 76 -3.21 8.24 5.76
CA ILE A 76 -2.88 8.77 7.10
C ILE A 76 -1.49 9.39 7.11
N LEU A 77 -0.47 8.66 6.65
CA LEU A 77 0.92 9.11 6.67
C LEU A 77 1.13 10.40 5.89
N PHE A 78 0.67 10.45 4.64
CA PHE A 78 0.95 11.59 3.78
C PHE A 78 0.07 12.81 4.08
N SER A 79 -1.21 12.60 4.41
CA SER A 79 -2.08 13.73 4.79
C SER A 79 -1.62 14.40 6.07
N SER A 80 -1.16 13.64 7.07
CA SER A 80 -0.54 14.18 8.29
C SER A 80 0.79 14.88 7.99
N LYS A 81 1.70 14.21 7.24
CA LYS A 81 3.02 14.76 6.92
C LYS A 81 2.99 16.12 6.22
N TYR A 82 2.03 16.31 5.32
CA TYR A 82 1.90 17.57 4.57
C TYR A 82 0.82 18.49 5.13
N SER A 83 0.05 18.05 6.12
CA SER A 83 -1.12 18.75 6.66
C SER A 83 -2.14 19.15 5.59
N LEU A 84 -2.32 18.28 4.60
CA LEU A 84 -3.16 18.48 3.42
C LEU A 84 -4.19 17.35 3.28
N GLY A 85 -5.44 17.72 2.96
CA GLY A 85 -6.50 16.73 2.71
C GLY A 85 -7.90 17.34 2.60
N ASN A 86 -8.82 16.57 2.02
CA ASN A 86 -10.25 16.88 1.93
C ASN A 86 -11.06 15.91 2.83
N CYS A 87 -12.37 15.80 2.59
CA CYS A 87 -13.27 14.92 3.33
C CYS A 87 -12.79 13.46 3.40
N TYR A 88 -12.25 12.91 2.31
CA TYR A 88 -11.67 11.55 2.30
C TYR A 88 -10.54 11.39 3.32
N GLU A 89 -9.51 12.24 3.22
CA GLU A 89 -8.34 12.15 4.09
C GLU A 89 -8.71 12.49 5.56
N LEU A 90 -9.62 13.44 5.77
CA LEU A 90 -10.13 13.82 7.10
C LEU A 90 -10.92 12.70 7.78
N ALA A 91 -11.81 12.01 7.06
CA ALA A 91 -12.57 10.89 7.60
C ALA A 91 -11.64 9.73 8.00
N PHE A 92 -10.60 9.48 7.21
CA PHE A 92 -9.59 8.46 7.52
C PHE A 92 -8.80 8.85 8.77
N GLN A 93 -8.36 10.10 8.91
CA GLN A 93 -7.69 10.59 10.12
C GLN A 93 -8.59 10.47 11.36
N ALA A 94 -9.89 10.76 11.24
CA ALA A 94 -10.83 10.58 12.33
C ALA A 94 -10.93 9.10 12.74
N MET A 95 -10.89 8.17 11.79
CA MET A 95 -10.84 6.74 12.10
C MET A 95 -9.52 6.33 12.76
N ASP A 96 -8.39 6.91 12.34
CA ASP A 96 -7.06 6.65 12.90
C ASP A 96 -6.95 7.03 14.38
N TYR A 97 -7.68 8.05 14.83
CA TYR A 97 -7.80 8.38 16.26
C TYR A 97 -8.24 7.16 17.09
N PHE A 98 -9.24 6.41 16.63
CA PHE A 98 -9.76 5.25 17.38
C PHE A 98 -8.75 4.09 17.44
N LEU A 99 -7.92 3.94 16.40
CA LEU A 99 -6.84 2.95 16.38
C LEU A 99 -5.70 3.35 17.31
N THR A 100 -5.21 4.57 17.19
CA THR A 100 -4.04 5.09 17.93
C THR A 100 -4.31 5.24 19.43
N THR A 101 -5.57 5.47 19.82
CA THR A 101 -5.99 5.57 21.23
C THR A 101 -6.57 4.26 21.80
N ASN A 102 -6.51 3.16 21.04
CA ASN A 102 -7.06 1.85 21.41
C ASN A 102 -8.56 1.88 21.80
N GLN A 103 -9.34 2.77 21.16
CA GLN A 103 -10.78 2.93 21.36
C GLN A 103 -11.61 2.13 20.35
N VAL A 104 -10.95 1.50 19.37
CA VAL A 104 -11.58 0.77 18.26
C VAL A 104 -12.48 -0.40 18.71
N ALA A 105 -12.29 -0.92 19.92
CA ALA A 105 -13.09 -2.01 20.50
C ALA A 105 -14.43 -1.55 21.09
N LEU A 106 -14.61 -0.24 21.30
CA LEU A 106 -15.78 0.26 22.03
C LEU A 106 -17.06 0.34 21.19
N THR A 107 -16.95 0.42 19.87
CA THR A 107 -18.09 0.69 19.00
C THR A 107 -17.81 0.32 17.54
N ASN A 108 -18.86 0.27 16.72
CA ASN A 108 -18.75 0.09 15.28
C ASN A 108 -18.29 1.40 14.65
N LEU A 109 -17.34 1.34 13.74
CA LEU A 109 -16.80 2.50 13.04
C LEU A 109 -16.81 2.23 11.55
N GLU A 110 -17.37 3.15 10.78
CA GLU A 110 -17.49 3.02 9.33
C GLU A 110 -17.20 4.36 8.67
N VAL A 111 -16.26 4.40 7.74
CA VAL A 111 -16.11 5.52 6.81
C VAL A 111 -17.07 5.29 5.65
N LEU A 112 -17.99 6.22 5.47
CA LEU A 112 -19.02 6.15 4.43
C LEU A 112 -18.76 7.20 3.35
N SER A 113 -19.04 6.85 2.09
CA SER A 113 -19.23 7.83 1.02
C SER A 113 -20.69 8.09 0.77
N ILE A 114 -21.00 9.34 0.44
CA ILE A 114 -22.18 9.73 -0.30
C ILE A 114 -21.79 9.74 -1.77
N ASP A 115 -22.52 9.00 -2.59
CA ASP A 115 -22.35 8.98 -4.04
C ASP A 115 -23.67 9.39 -4.71
N GLY A 116 -23.60 10.20 -5.78
CA GLY A 116 -24.79 10.57 -6.55
C GLY A 116 -24.49 11.61 -7.63
N GLU A 117 -25.47 11.85 -8.51
CA GLU A 117 -25.31 12.77 -9.65
C GLU A 117 -25.04 14.23 -9.24
N LYS A 118 -25.35 14.59 -7.99
CA LYS A 118 -25.34 15.98 -7.50
C LYS A 118 -24.34 16.26 -6.38
N GLY A 119 -23.38 15.38 -6.14
CA GLY A 119 -22.29 15.64 -5.21
C GLY A 119 -21.77 14.38 -4.56
N ASP A 120 -20.61 14.52 -3.92
CA ASP A 120 -19.99 13.49 -3.11
C ASP A 120 -19.72 14.01 -1.70
N HIS A 121 -19.53 13.12 -0.74
CA HIS A 121 -18.98 13.47 0.56
C HIS A 121 -18.49 12.21 1.27
N ILE A 122 -17.53 12.36 2.18
CA ILE A 122 -16.98 11.23 2.94
C ILE A 122 -16.84 11.63 4.39
N PHE A 123 -17.37 10.80 5.28
CA PHE A 123 -17.43 11.07 6.72
C PHE A 123 -17.35 9.76 7.52
N LEU A 124 -17.13 9.88 8.83
CA LEU A 124 -17.07 8.75 9.76
C LEU A 124 -18.41 8.59 10.49
N VAL A 125 -18.89 7.36 10.59
CA VAL A 125 -20.03 6.98 11.43
C VAL A 125 -19.54 6.17 12.63
N VAL A 126 -20.09 6.49 13.80
CA VAL A 126 -19.77 5.86 15.07
C VAL A 126 -21.04 5.24 15.64
N GLY A 127 -21.03 3.94 15.92
CA GLY A 127 -22.10 3.24 16.61
C GLY A 127 -23.36 2.97 15.80
N ARG A 128 -23.26 2.83 14.46
CA ARG A 128 -24.38 2.33 13.64
C ARG A 128 -24.73 0.90 14.04
N ASP A 129 -26.03 0.60 14.11
CA ASP A 129 -26.51 -0.79 14.22
C ASP A 129 -26.10 -1.58 12.97
N PRO A 130 -25.30 -2.67 13.09
CA PRO A 130 -24.87 -3.47 11.95
C PRO A 130 -26.01 -4.04 11.10
N ASN A 131 -27.18 -4.24 11.70
CA ASN A 131 -28.35 -4.79 11.03
C ASN A 131 -29.24 -3.71 10.38
N SER A 132 -28.91 -2.43 10.56
CA SER A 132 -29.64 -1.33 9.93
C SER A 132 -29.41 -1.29 8.43
N ASN A 133 -30.35 -0.67 7.71
CA ASN A 133 -30.16 -0.39 6.29
C ASN A 133 -29.23 0.83 6.14
N ILE A 134 -28.12 0.65 5.43
CA ILE A 134 -27.14 1.73 5.19
C ILE A 134 -27.76 2.95 4.48
N ASN A 135 -28.67 2.73 3.52
CA ASN A 135 -29.28 3.83 2.76
C ASN A 135 -30.47 4.47 3.49
N ASP A 136 -30.81 4.00 4.70
CA ASP A 136 -31.84 4.58 5.55
C ASP A 136 -31.24 4.97 6.91
N ILE A 137 -30.77 6.22 7.00
CA ILE A 137 -30.15 6.78 8.21
C ILE A 137 -31.09 6.69 9.42
N THR A 138 -32.42 6.72 9.21
CA THR A 138 -33.39 6.62 10.32
C THR A 138 -33.39 5.24 10.99
N SER A 139 -32.90 4.21 10.28
CA SER A 139 -32.77 2.85 10.79
C SER A 139 -31.47 2.60 11.56
N TRP A 140 -30.52 3.54 11.57
CA TRP A 140 -29.16 3.34 12.12
C TRP A 140 -29.08 3.17 13.64
N GLY A 141 -30.18 3.42 14.34
CA GLY A 141 -30.30 3.30 15.79
C GLY A 141 -30.04 4.63 16.51
N PRO A 142 -30.54 4.78 17.75
CA PRO A 142 -30.50 6.04 18.50
C PRO A 142 -29.09 6.39 19.02
N GLU A 143 -28.14 5.48 18.90
CA GLU A 143 -26.75 5.66 19.37
C GLU A 143 -25.80 6.05 18.23
N ALA A 144 -26.27 6.05 16.98
CA ALA A 144 -25.46 6.38 15.83
C ALA A 144 -25.10 7.86 15.81
N VAL A 145 -23.83 8.16 15.55
CA VAL A 145 -23.26 9.51 15.48
C VAL A 145 -22.55 9.69 14.15
N ILE A 146 -22.82 10.81 13.50
CA ILE A 146 -22.07 11.27 12.33
C ILE A 146 -20.94 12.17 12.82
N CYS A 147 -19.71 11.81 12.46
CA CYS A 147 -18.51 12.59 12.64
C CYS A 147 -18.06 13.11 11.27
N ASP A 148 -18.22 14.41 11.05
CA ASP A 148 -17.83 15.08 9.82
C ASP A 148 -16.74 16.13 10.12
N PRO A 149 -15.44 15.74 10.07
CA PRO A 149 -14.35 16.67 10.30
C PRO A 149 -14.18 17.71 9.20
N TRP A 150 -14.75 17.49 8.00
CA TRP A 150 -14.70 18.45 6.92
C TRP A 150 -15.60 19.65 7.19
N SER A 151 -16.83 19.42 7.67
CA SER A 151 -17.71 20.49 8.15
C SER A 151 -17.44 20.93 9.60
N LYS A 152 -16.53 20.23 10.29
CA LYS A 152 -16.19 20.40 11.71
C LYS A 152 -17.38 20.14 12.65
N GLN A 153 -18.26 19.22 12.26
CA GLN A 153 -19.46 18.91 13.03
C GLN A 153 -19.47 17.45 13.50
N VAL A 154 -20.07 17.25 14.67
CA VAL A 154 -20.39 15.93 15.23
C VAL A 154 -21.79 16.01 15.79
N TYR A 155 -22.66 15.08 15.39
CA TYR A 155 -24.06 15.11 15.79
C TYR A 155 -24.71 13.70 15.73
N PRO A 156 -25.80 13.47 16.48
CA PRO A 156 -26.58 12.25 16.36
C PRO A 156 -27.08 12.06 14.93
N ALA A 157 -27.07 10.82 14.43
CA ALA A 157 -27.51 10.53 13.07
C ALA A 157 -28.98 10.94 12.80
N SER A 158 -29.81 11.08 13.84
CA SER A 158 -31.17 11.62 13.73
C SER A 158 -31.23 13.03 13.13
N ASP A 159 -30.17 13.81 13.25
CA ASP A 159 -30.13 15.21 12.81
C ASP A 159 -29.63 15.35 11.35
N TYR A 160 -29.49 14.23 10.62
CA TYR A 160 -28.84 14.23 9.30
C TYR A 160 -29.54 15.12 8.26
N GLN A 161 -30.87 15.25 8.29
CA GLN A 161 -31.61 16.04 7.30
C GLN A 161 -31.20 17.53 7.36
N GLU A 162 -30.94 18.05 8.56
CA GLU A 162 -30.57 19.44 8.75
C GLU A 162 -29.06 19.67 8.52
N LYS A 163 -28.23 18.68 8.90
CA LYS A 163 -26.79 18.86 9.05
C LYS A 163 -25.95 18.19 7.96
N LEU A 164 -26.37 17.04 7.43
CA LEU A 164 -25.58 16.30 6.45
C LEU A 164 -25.66 16.97 5.08
N LYS A 165 -24.51 17.41 4.58
CA LYS A 165 -24.37 18.06 3.27
C LYS A 165 -23.51 17.20 2.35
N THR A 166 -23.69 17.40 1.05
CA THR A 166 -22.78 16.91 0.01
C THR A 166 -21.98 18.07 -0.59
N PHE A 167 -20.87 17.75 -1.22
CA PHE A 167 -19.98 18.68 -1.90
C PHE A 167 -20.09 18.53 -3.43
N TYR A 168 -20.08 19.64 -4.15
CA TYR A 168 -19.88 19.65 -5.60
C TYR A 168 -19.13 20.89 -6.05
N ARG A 169 -18.60 20.86 -7.28
CA ARG A 169 -17.95 22.02 -7.91
C ARG A 169 -18.77 22.57 -9.04
N ARG A 170 -19.01 23.87 -9.01
CA ARG A 170 -19.55 24.62 -10.13
C ARG A 170 -18.41 25.24 -10.94
N TYR A 171 -18.46 25.06 -12.25
CA TYR A 171 -17.57 25.74 -13.20
C TYR A 171 -18.25 27.01 -13.69
N ASN A 172 -17.60 28.16 -13.46
CA ASN A 172 -18.10 29.46 -13.88
C ASN A 172 -17.75 29.72 -15.35
N LYS A 173 -18.43 30.70 -15.97
CA LYS A 173 -18.24 31.03 -17.41
C LYS A 173 -16.83 31.52 -17.75
N ASP A 174 -16.13 32.10 -16.77
CA ASP A 174 -14.75 32.57 -16.88
C ASP A 174 -13.71 31.46 -16.68
N GLY A 175 -14.15 30.20 -16.49
CA GLY A 175 -13.28 29.05 -16.24
C GLY A 175 -12.87 28.87 -14.78
N THR A 176 -13.23 29.80 -13.89
CA THR A 176 -13.01 29.64 -12.44
C THR A 176 -13.94 28.56 -11.86
N LYS A 177 -13.59 28.06 -10.68
CA LYS A 177 -14.35 27.03 -9.98
C LYS A 177 -14.85 27.59 -8.65
N THR A 178 -16.03 27.15 -8.23
CA THR A 178 -16.60 27.48 -6.93
C THR A 178 -17.00 26.19 -6.23
N ASN A 179 -16.56 26.03 -4.99
CA ASN A 179 -16.99 24.98 -4.09
C ASN A 179 -18.42 25.25 -3.66
N CYS A 180 -19.28 24.24 -3.73
CA CYS A 180 -20.69 24.35 -3.38
C CYS A 180 -21.09 23.18 -2.50
N ILE A 181 -22.14 23.39 -1.70
CA ILE A 181 -22.78 22.37 -0.90
C ILE A 181 -24.25 22.25 -1.25
N MET A 182 -24.82 21.10 -0.97
CA MET A 182 -26.27 20.89 -0.96
C MET A 182 -26.66 19.89 0.11
N ASP A 183 -27.94 19.82 0.43
CA ASP A 183 -28.46 18.89 1.42
C ASP A 183 -28.39 17.44 0.91
N TYR A 184 -28.10 16.51 1.82
CA TYR A 184 -28.24 15.09 1.51
C TYR A 184 -29.71 14.74 1.24
N ASP A 185 -29.97 14.34 0.00
CA ASP A 185 -31.26 13.82 -0.43
C ASP A 185 -31.18 12.30 -0.71
N PRO A 186 -31.84 11.43 0.08
CA PRO A 186 -31.80 9.98 -0.10
C PRO A 186 -32.50 9.49 -1.39
N THR A 187 -33.18 10.37 -2.14
CA THR A 187 -33.79 10.02 -3.43
C THR A 187 -32.80 10.09 -4.60
N VAL A 188 -31.68 10.81 -4.44
CA VAL A 188 -30.67 11.01 -5.49
C VAL A 188 -29.24 10.67 -5.04
N HIS A 189 -29.05 10.44 -3.74
CA HIS A 189 -27.78 10.01 -3.18
C HIS A 189 -27.88 8.60 -2.58
N THR A 190 -26.78 7.86 -2.65
CA THR A 190 -26.61 6.56 -2.01
C THR A 190 -25.43 6.61 -1.04
N LEU A 191 -25.48 5.74 -0.04
CA LEU A 191 -24.44 5.59 0.96
C LEU A 191 -23.71 4.27 0.77
N ASN A 192 -22.38 4.32 0.72
CA ASN A 192 -21.53 3.15 0.58
C ASN A 192 -20.49 3.08 1.70
N VAL A 193 -20.21 1.87 2.21
CA VAL A 193 -19.10 1.67 3.14
C VAL A 193 -17.79 1.65 2.36
N ILE A 194 -16.89 2.57 2.68
CA ILE A 194 -15.51 2.54 2.16
C ILE A 194 -14.66 1.60 3.01
N LEU A 195 -14.78 1.73 4.33
CA LEU A 195 -13.92 1.04 5.28
C LEU A 195 -14.62 0.90 6.62
N ASN A 196 -14.46 -0.23 7.28
CA ASN A 196 -14.93 -0.42 8.66
C ASN A 196 -13.84 -0.91 9.61
N ASN A 197 -14.05 -0.71 10.90
CA ASN A 197 -13.05 -1.11 11.90
C ASN A 197 -12.88 -2.62 12.04
N HIS A 198 -13.85 -3.44 11.62
CA HIS A 198 -13.66 -4.89 11.60
C HIS A 198 -12.59 -5.29 10.58
N GLN A 199 -12.68 -4.76 9.35
CA GLN A 199 -11.66 -4.94 8.30
C GLN A 199 -10.29 -4.43 8.76
N LEU A 200 -10.25 -3.24 9.39
CA LEU A 200 -9.00 -2.70 9.91
C LEU A 200 -8.40 -3.57 11.02
N LYS A 201 -9.19 -4.06 11.98
CA LYS A 201 -8.67 -4.91 13.06
C LYS A 201 -8.10 -6.22 12.54
N SER A 202 -8.78 -6.88 11.60
CA SER A 202 -8.28 -8.14 11.05
C SER A 202 -6.97 -7.91 10.30
N SER A 203 -6.90 -6.86 9.48
CA SER A 203 -5.78 -6.62 8.58
C SER A 203 -4.61 -5.87 9.23
N LEU A 204 -4.89 -4.98 10.19
CA LEU A 204 -3.90 -4.27 11.01
C LEU A 204 -3.56 -5.04 12.30
N SER A 205 -3.58 -6.38 12.23
CA SER A 205 -3.12 -7.24 13.31
C SER A 205 -1.69 -7.71 13.07
N LYS A 206 -0.91 -7.92 14.14
CA LYS A 206 0.41 -8.55 14.03
C LYS A 206 0.33 -9.95 13.45
N SER A 207 -0.72 -10.70 13.76
CA SER A 207 -0.95 -12.04 13.21
C SER A 207 -1.12 -11.99 11.70
N ALA A 208 -1.96 -11.11 11.17
CA ALA A 208 -2.13 -10.96 9.72
C ALA A 208 -0.81 -10.53 9.06
N LEU A 209 -0.07 -9.58 9.65
CA LEU A 209 1.25 -9.21 9.13
C LEU A 209 2.25 -10.36 9.15
N LYS A 210 2.28 -11.18 10.19
CA LYS A 210 3.14 -12.37 10.28
C LYS A 210 2.79 -13.38 9.20
N GLU A 211 1.50 -13.63 8.99
CA GLU A 211 1.01 -14.56 7.96
C GLU A 211 1.37 -14.05 6.55
N ASN A 212 1.11 -12.77 6.26
CA ASN A 212 1.47 -12.15 4.98
C ASN A 212 2.98 -12.16 4.76
N TYR A 213 3.77 -11.81 5.77
CA TYR A 213 5.23 -11.85 5.70
C TYR A 213 5.75 -13.28 5.50
N ALA A 214 5.22 -14.27 6.21
CA ALA A 214 5.61 -15.67 6.04
C ALA A 214 5.27 -16.19 4.63
N SER A 215 4.09 -15.83 4.11
CA SER A 215 3.68 -16.12 2.72
C SER A 215 4.66 -15.53 1.71
N GLU A 216 5.10 -14.29 1.93
CA GLU A 216 6.08 -13.62 1.08
C GLU A 216 7.45 -14.30 1.16
N LEU A 217 7.94 -14.65 2.36
CA LEU A 217 9.19 -15.40 2.51
C LEU A 217 9.14 -16.76 1.81
N ASN A 218 8.00 -17.46 1.86
CA ASN A 218 7.82 -18.75 1.18
C ASN A 218 7.88 -18.61 -0.35
N LEU A 219 7.28 -17.54 -0.90
CA LEU A 219 7.36 -17.25 -2.32
C LEU A 219 8.79 -16.99 -2.76
N ILE A 220 9.51 -16.14 -2.02
CA ILE A 220 10.90 -15.79 -2.30
C ILE A 220 11.77 -17.05 -2.23
N GLU A 221 11.60 -17.86 -1.19
CA GLU A 221 12.31 -19.13 -1.02
C GLU A 221 12.07 -20.08 -2.19
N TRP A 222 10.81 -20.24 -2.63
CA TRP A 222 10.47 -21.06 -3.80
C TRP A 222 11.15 -20.53 -5.08
N ALA A 223 11.08 -19.22 -5.32
CA ALA A 223 11.66 -18.60 -6.51
C ALA A 223 13.19 -18.75 -6.53
N LEU A 224 13.86 -18.57 -5.39
CA LEU A 224 15.29 -18.78 -5.23
C LEU A 224 15.70 -20.24 -5.38
N ASN A 225 14.93 -21.19 -4.84
CA ASN A 225 15.21 -22.62 -5.03
C ASN A 225 15.10 -23.03 -6.51
N ASN A 226 14.07 -22.56 -7.22
CA ASN A 226 13.94 -22.79 -8.66
C ASN A 226 15.12 -22.17 -9.44
N HIS A 227 15.52 -20.94 -9.08
CA HIS A 227 16.70 -20.29 -9.65
C HIS A 227 17.98 -21.09 -9.38
N ARG A 228 18.18 -21.55 -8.14
CA ARG A 228 19.32 -22.37 -7.70
C ARG A 228 19.43 -23.64 -8.53
N SER A 229 18.35 -24.40 -8.67
CA SER A 229 18.34 -25.66 -9.43
C SER A 229 18.73 -25.48 -10.91
N LYS A 230 18.31 -24.37 -11.54
CA LYS A 230 18.74 -24.04 -12.91
C LYS A 230 20.24 -23.75 -12.99
N LEU A 231 20.78 -23.02 -12.02
CA LEU A 231 22.21 -22.73 -11.95
C LEU A 231 23.02 -24.00 -11.64
N GLU A 232 22.60 -24.84 -10.69
CA GLU A 232 23.24 -26.12 -10.33
C GLU A 232 23.35 -27.04 -11.54
N ALA A 233 22.23 -27.29 -12.24
CA ALA A 233 22.22 -28.14 -13.43
C ALA A 233 23.18 -27.64 -14.52
N ARG A 234 23.27 -26.31 -14.68
CA ARG A 234 24.21 -25.71 -15.63
C ARG A 234 25.65 -25.88 -15.14
N ASN A 235 25.90 -25.69 -13.85
CA ASN A 235 27.22 -25.77 -13.24
C ASN A 235 27.79 -27.18 -13.32
N GLU A 236 26.99 -28.20 -12.98
CA GLU A 236 27.36 -29.62 -13.11
C GLU A 236 27.77 -29.97 -14.53
N HIS A 237 27.02 -29.47 -15.52
CA HIS A 237 27.37 -29.65 -16.93
C HIS A 237 28.71 -29.00 -17.28
N LEU A 238 29.03 -27.84 -16.70
CA LEU A 238 30.33 -27.19 -16.93
C LEU A 238 31.48 -28.00 -16.34
N ILE A 239 31.34 -28.44 -15.08
CA ILE A 239 32.35 -29.26 -14.39
C ILE A 239 32.62 -30.54 -15.19
N LYS A 240 31.55 -31.27 -15.56
CA LYS A 240 31.67 -32.53 -16.31
C LYS A 240 32.38 -32.36 -17.65
N LYS A 241 32.17 -31.23 -18.32
CA LYS A 241 32.65 -31.00 -19.69
C LYS A 241 33.99 -30.27 -19.77
N TYR A 242 34.28 -29.37 -18.83
CA TYR A 242 35.42 -28.44 -18.91
C TYR A 242 36.28 -28.42 -17.63
N GLY A 243 35.88 -29.12 -16.57
CA GLY A 243 36.59 -29.16 -15.29
C GLY A 243 36.25 -28.00 -14.35
N GLN A 244 36.78 -28.07 -13.13
CA GLN A 244 36.55 -27.10 -12.04
C GLN A 244 37.33 -25.78 -12.25
N GLU A 245 38.35 -25.77 -13.09
CA GLU A 245 39.12 -24.54 -13.36
C GLU A 245 38.46 -23.61 -14.39
N ASP A 246 37.33 -24.00 -14.97
CA ASP A 246 36.60 -23.20 -15.94
C ASP A 246 36.11 -21.88 -15.32
N GLU A 247 36.42 -20.75 -15.96
CA GLU A 247 36.07 -19.41 -15.48
C GLU A 247 34.55 -19.24 -15.29
N LYS A 248 33.73 -19.83 -16.16
CA LYS A 248 32.27 -19.73 -16.01
C LYS A 248 31.77 -20.57 -14.85
N HIS A 249 32.40 -21.71 -14.55
CA HIS A 249 32.09 -22.48 -13.35
C HIS A 249 32.32 -21.64 -12.09
N LYS A 250 33.46 -20.94 -11.99
CA LYS A 250 33.76 -20.04 -10.85
C LYS A 250 32.69 -18.95 -10.67
N ILE A 251 32.21 -18.37 -11.78
CA ILE A 251 31.10 -17.40 -11.74
C ILE A 251 29.80 -18.05 -11.24
N LEU A 252 29.43 -19.23 -11.75
CA LEU A 252 28.21 -19.92 -11.30
C LEU A 252 28.31 -20.33 -9.82
N GLU A 253 29.47 -20.79 -9.37
CA GLU A 253 29.71 -21.15 -7.97
C GLU A 253 29.53 -19.95 -7.04
N GLN A 254 30.09 -18.79 -7.38
CA GLN A 254 29.89 -17.56 -6.64
C GLN A 254 28.40 -17.16 -6.59
N LYS A 255 27.69 -17.26 -7.73
CA LYS A 255 26.25 -16.97 -7.77
C LYS A 255 25.42 -17.95 -6.93
N LEU A 256 25.75 -19.23 -6.95
CA LEU A 256 25.14 -20.24 -6.09
C LEU A 256 25.39 -19.96 -4.59
N MET A 257 26.60 -19.53 -4.23
CA MET A 257 26.91 -19.11 -2.87
C MET A 257 26.05 -17.91 -2.44
N ASN A 258 25.89 -16.90 -3.30
CA ASN A 258 25.03 -15.76 -3.02
C ASN A 258 23.56 -16.18 -2.83
N VAL A 259 23.04 -17.08 -3.67
CA VAL A 259 21.68 -17.63 -3.53
C VAL A 259 21.52 -18.34 -2.18
N ASN A 260 22.47 -19.19 -1.79
CA ASN A 260 22.44 -19.90 -0.52
C ASN A 260 22.54 -18.96 0.69
N ASN A 261 23.31 -17.88 0.60
CA ASN A 261 23.37 -16.85 1.64
C ASN A 261 22.01 -16.19 1.85
N VAL A 262 21.29 -15.85 0.77
CA VAL A 262 19.94 -15.29 0.88
C VAL A 262 18.96 -16.31 1.45
N LEU A 263 19.01 -17.58 1.02
CA LEU A 263 18.18 -18.65 1.60
C LEU A 263 18.42 -18.82 3.11
N ASN A 264 19.69 -18.81 3.56
CA ASN A 264 20.02 -18.88 4.98
C ASN A 264 19.52 -17.65 5.76
N MET A 265 19.56 -16.47 5.15
CA MET A 265 19.00 -15.25 5.71
C MET A 265 17.48 -15.36 5.87
N LEU A 266 16.76 -15.90 4.88
CA LEU A 266 15.30 -16.15 4.96
C LEU A 266 14.96 -17.07 6.13
N HIS A 267 15.70 -18.17 6.30
CA HIS A 267 15.51 -19.09 7.42
C HIS A 267 15.75 -18.42 8.78
N SER A 268 16.81 -17.61 8.88
CA SER A 268 17.13 -16.86 10.09
C SER A 268 16.04 -15.84 10.42
N LEU A 269 15.57 -15.09 9.42
CA LEU A 269 14.49 -14.12 9.58
C LEU A 269 13.17 -14.78 9.98
N ARG A 270 12.84 -15.95 9.42
CA ARG A 270 11.66 -16.73 9.79
C ARG A 270 11.70 -17.15 11.26
N ALA A 271 12.87 -17.59 11.74
CA ALA A 271 13.07 -17.96 13.14
C ALA A 271 13.06 -16.74 14.09
N ALA A 272 13.47 -15.57 13.59
CA ALA A 272 13.56 -14.34 14.37
C ALA A 272 12.27 -13.52 14.42
N ILE A 273 11.19 -13.93 13.74
CA ILE A 273 9.88 -13.24 13.81
C ILE A 273 9.44 -13.22 15.28
N PRO A 274 9.43 -12.05 15.95
CA PRO A 274 9.19 -11.99 17.38
C PRO A 274 7.83 -12.59 17.75
N ASP A 275 7.83 -13.53 18.69
CA ASP A 275 6.60 -14.09 19.26
C ASP A 275 6.08 -13.20 20.40
N THR A 276 5.93 -11.90 20.12
CA THR A 276 5.50 -10.95 21.15
C THR A 276 3.99 -11.04 21.31
N LYS A 277 3.56 -11.59 22.46
CA LYS A 277 2.17 -11.59 22.94
C LYS A 277 1.63 -10.19 23.27
N GLU A 278 2.49 -9.17 23.34
CA GLU A 278 2.05 -7.80 23.58
C GLU A 278 1.61 -7.12 22.28
N GLU A 279 0.45 -6.45 22.34
CA GLU A 279 -0.09 -5.49 21.36
C GLU A 279 0.79 -4.23 21.24
N SER A 280 2.12 -4.37 21.26
CA SER A 280 3.02 -3.26 20.99
C SER A 280 2.89 -2.79 19.54
N ASP A 281 2.70 -1.48 19.35
CA ASP A 281 2.78 -0.67 18.12
C ASP A 281 2.89 -1.46 16.79
N PHE A 282 1.73 -1.68 16.15
CA PHE A 282 1.60 -2.31 14.83
C PHE A 282 2.52 -1.67 13.77
N ARG A 283 2.61 -0.34 13.73
CA ARG A 283 3.36 0.39 12.70
C ARG A 283 4.86 0.16 12.83
N LYS A 284 5.38 0.11 14.07
CA LYS A 284 6.77 -0.28 14.32
C LYS A 284 7.04 -1.71 13.87
N PHE A 285 6.14 -2.65 14.20
CA PHE A 285 6.28 -4.04 13.78
C PHE A 285 6.28 -4.18 12.24
N HIS A 286 5.32 -3.55 11.56
CA HIS A 286 5.26 -3.48 10.09
C HIS A 286 6.56 -2.92 9.50
N SER A 287 7.10 -1.83 10.06
CA SER A 287 8.34 -1.22 9.60
C SER A 287 9.54 -2.16 9.69
N VAL A 288 9.62 -3.00 10.73
CA VAL A 288 10.70 -3.99 10.87
C VAL A 288 10.59 -5.06 9.78
N LEU A 289 9.40 -5.63 9.58
CA LEU A 289 9.19 -6.65 8.56
C LEU A 289 9.48 -6.11 7.15
N ARG A 290 9.04 -4.89 6.85
CA ARG A 290 9.30 -4.22 5.58
C ARG A 290 10.79 -3.97 5.34
N LYS A 291 11.53 -3.56 6.38
CA LYS A 291 13.00 -3.40 6.30
C LYS A 291 13.69 -4.73 5.99
N ASN A 292 13.22 -5.83 6.58
CA ASN A 292 13.77 -7.15 6.29
C ASN A 292 13.51 -7.57 4.84
N LEU A 293 12.30 -7.36 4.31
CA LEU A 293 12.01 -7.59 2.89
C LEU A 293 12.92 -6.74 2.00
N HIS A 294 13.09 -5.46 2.31
CA HIS A 294 13.95 -4.58 1.54
C HIS A 294 15.37 -5.15 1.41
N GLN A 295 15.98 -5.55 2.53
CA GLN A 295 17.31 -6.18 2.54
C GLN A 295 17.36 -7.49 1.74
N ILE A 296 16.32 -8.32 1.81
CA ILE A 296 16.22 -9.55 0.99
C ILE A 296 16.27 -9.20 -0.50
N PHE A 297 15.45 -8.23 -0.92
CA PHE A 297 15.38 -7.85 -2.33
C PHE A 297 16.66 -7.17 -2.83
N GLU A 298 17.34 -6.37 -2.01
CA GLU A 298 18.67 -5.84 -2.35
C GLU A 298 19.67 -6.98 -2.63
N ASN A 299 19.73 -7.98 -1.76
CA ASN A 299 20.61 -9.14 -1.96
C ASN A 299 20.20 -9.97 -3.20
N ILE A 300 18.89 -10.07 -3.51
CA ILE A 300 18.41 -10.72 -4.74
C ILE A 300 18.84 -9.92 -5.98
N GLN A 301 18.82 -8.60 -5.94
CA GLN A 301 19.32 -7.77 -7.03
C GLN A 301 20.81 -8.03 -7.30
N GLU A 302 21.63 -8.26 -6.27
CA GLU A 302 23.04 -8.64 -6.44
C GLU A 302 23.22 -10.02 -7.10
N ILE A 303 22.30 -10.96 -6.85
CA ILE A 303 22.28 -12.26 -7.54
C ILE A 303 21.98 -12.05 -9.03
N VAL A 304 20.91 -11.32 -9.34
CA VAL A 304 20.41 -11.10 -10.71
C VAL A 304 21.37 -10.24 -11.54
N ASN A 305 21.99 -9.23 -10.93
CA ASN A 305 22.89 -8.33 -11.64
C ASN A 305 24.24 -9.00 -11.91
N LEU A 306 24.61 -9.08 -13.18
CA LEU A 306 25.94 -9.54 -13.59
C LEU A 306 26.88 -8.34 -13.66
N ALA A 307 27.99 -8.43 -12.92
CA ALA A 307 29.09 -7.48 -13.03
C ALA A 307 29.65 -7.47 -14.47
N PRO A 308 30.26 -6.36 -14.93
CA PRO A 308 30.78 -6.27 -16.29
C PRO A 308 31.74 -7.40 -16.68
N GLU A 309 32.62 -7.78 -15.76
CA GLU A 309 33.59 -8.87 -15.97
C GLU A 309 32.89 -10.23 -16.06
N GLU A 310 31.91 -10.50 -15.19
CA GLU A 310 31.12 -11.74 -15.26
C GLU A 310 30.38 -11.85 -16.60
N ARG A 311 29.75 -10.75 -17.03
CA ARG A 311 29.03 -10.71 -18.32
C ARG A 311 29.96 -11.01 -19.48
N LYS A 312 31.14 -10.39 -19.49
CA LYS A 312 32.18 -10.61 -20.50
C LYS A 312 32.65 -12.06 -20.50
N ALA A 313 32.97 -12.64 -19.35
CA ALA A 313 33.37 -14.03 -19.24
C ALA A 313 32.27 -15.00 -19.71
N LEU A 314 31.01 -14.71 -19.38
CA LEU A 314 29.86 -15.53 -19.78
C LEU A 314 29.57 -15.44 -21.28
N SER A 315 29.79 -14.29 -21.92
CA SER A 315 29.50 -14.05 -23.34
C SER A 315 30.56 -14.63 -24.29
N VAL A 316 31.74 -15.00 -23.80
CA VAL A 316 32.81 -15.58 -24.64
C VAL A 316 32.52 -17.06 -24.95
N TYR A 317 32.54 -17.46 -26.22
CA TYR A 317 32.55 -18.87 -26.60
C TYR A 317 33.88 -19.51 -26.22
N ARG A 318 33.85 -20.71 -25.59
CA ARG A 318 35.06 -21.42 -25.14
C ARG A 318 36.06 -21.77 -26.25
N HIS A 319 35.58 -21.95 -27.47
CA HIS A 319 36.42 -22.20 -28.64
C HIS A 319 36.18 -21.08 -29.67
N PRO A 320 36.67 -19.86 -29.41
CA PRO A 320 36.32 -18.69 -30.23
C PRO A 320 36.79 -18.83 -31.69
N HIS A 321 37.82 -19.65 -31.93
CA HIS A 321 38.35 -19.94 -33.27
C HIS A 321 37.58 -21.04 -34.02
N ASN A 322 36.68 -21.77 -33.36
CA ASN A 322 35.84 -22.77 -34.04
C ASN A 322 34.86 -22.06 -35.00
N ILE A 323 34.75 -22.56 -36.23
CA ILE A 323 33.88 -21.99 -37.29
C ILE A 323 32.44 -21.80 -36.77
N MET A 324 31.90 -22.77 -36.04
CA MET A 324 30.54 -22.67 -35.49
C MET A 324 30.41 -21.57 -34.43
N SER A 325 31.44 -21.36 -33.60
CA SER A 325 31.46 -20.26 -32.63
C SER A 325 31.52 -18.91 -33.33
N ARG A 326 32.28 -18.78 -34.42
CA ARG A 326 32.34 -17.56 -35.23
C ARG A 326 31.00 -17.27 -35.91
N ILE A 327 30.36 -18.27 -36.51
CA ILE A 327 29.02 -18.13 -37.11
C ILE A 327 27.99 -17.68 -36.07
N ARG A 328 27.97 -18.31 -34.89
CA ARG A 328 27.04 -17.94 -33.82
C ARG A 328 27.29 -16.53 -33.27
N THR A 329 28.56 -16.15 -33.12
CA THR A 329 28.93 -14.79 -32.70
C THR A 329 28.48 -13.76 -33.75
N PHE A 330 28.69 -14.04 -35.04
CA PHE A 330 28.21 -13.19 -36.14
C PHE A 330 26.68 -13.06 -36.13
N ALA A 331 25.95 -14.14 -35.83
CA ALA A 331 24.50 -14.14 -35.71
C ALA A 331 23.97 -13.58 -34.37
N ASN A 332 24.84 -13.01 -33.52
CA ASN A 332 24.49 -12.49 -32.19
C ASN A 332 23.79 -13.51 -31.26
N VAL A 333 24.17 -14.79 -31.38
CA VAL A 333 23.64 -15.86 -30.54
C VAL A 333 24.52 -16.00 -29.30
N SER A 334 23.98 -15.74 -28.12
CA SER A 334 24.68 -15.91 -26.83
C SER A 334 25.13 -17.36 -26.58
N PRO A 335 26.29 -17.57 -25.91
CA PRO A 335 26.69 -18.90 -25.46
C PRO A 335 25.63 -19.53 -24.55
N PRO A 336 25.50 -20.87 -24.54
CA PRO A 336 24.46 -21.52 -23.74
C PRO A 336 24.52 -21.20 -22.24
N THR A 337 25.70 -20.94 -21.68
CA THR A 337 25.80 -20.54 -20.25
C THR A 337 25.21 -19.16 -19.99
N GLU A 338 25.55 -18.18 -20.83
CA GLU A 338 24.99 -16.82 -20.71
C GLU A 338 23.47 -16.87 -20.87
N LYS A 339 22.98 -17.59 -21.89
CA LYS A 339 21.55 -17.78 -22.13
C LYS A 339 20.85 -18.38 -20.89
N THR A 340 21.36 -19.48 -20.33
CA THR A 340 20.75 -20.11 -19.15
C THR A 340 20.72 -19.18 -17.94
N ILE A 341 21.80 -18.43 -17.66
CA ILE A 341 21.82 -17.48 -16.53
C ILE A 341 20.81 -16.36 -16.77
N LYS A 342 20.78 -15.79 -17.98
CA LYS A 342 19.84 -14.73 -18.33
C LYS A 342 18.39 -15.20 -18.18
N GLU A 343 18.05 -16.37 -18.71
CA GLU A 343 16.72 -16.96 -18.57
C GLU A 343 16.39 -17.28 -17.10
N ALA A 344 17.35 -17.76 -16.31
CA ALA A 344 17.16 -18.03 -14.89
C ALA A 344 16.93 -16.73 -14.09
N ASN A 345 17.66 -15.66 -14.40
CA ASN A 345 17.51 -14.34 -13.81
C ASN A 345 16.15 -13.72 -14.18
N GLU A 346 15.78 -13.75 -15.46
CA GLU A 346 14.49 -13.27 -15.96
C GLU A 346 13.33 -14.03 -15.31
N THR A 347 13.45 -15.37 -15.18
CA THR A 347 12.44 -16.18 -14.46
C THR A 347 12.34 -15.77 -12.99
N LEU A 348 13.48 -15.56 -12.31
CA LEU A 348 13.48 -15.15 -10.89
C LEU A 348 12.78 -13.80 -10.72
N VAL A 349 13.13 -12.81 -11.53
CA VAL A 349 12.49 -11.48 -11.48
C VAL A 349 11.00 -11.60 -11.79
N LYS A 350 10.63 -12.34 -12.84
CA LYS A 350 9.23 -12.56 -13.22
C LYS A 350 8.42 -13.21 -12.09
N ASN A 351 8.95 -14.27 -11.49
CA ASN A 351 8.30 -14.97 -10.38
C ASN A 351 8.05 -14.07 -9.17
N LEU A 352 8.91 -13.07 -8.95
CA LEU A 352 8.78 -12.09 -7.87
C LEU A 352 7.90 -10.89 -8.26
N SER A 353 7.74 -10.58 -9.55
CA SER A 353 6.89 -9.48 -10.03
C SER A 353 5.43 -9.86 -10.26
N ASP A 354 5.17 -11.07 -10.77
CA ASP A 354 3.85 -11.49 -11.26
C ASP A 354 2.80 -11.71 -10.16
N LYS A 355 3.19 -11.69 -8.88
CA LYS A 355 2.25 -11.74 -7.75
C LYS A 355 1.63 -10.38 -7.38
N LYS A 356 1.96 -9.30 -8.10
CA LYS A 356 1.38 -7.97 -7.90
C LYS A 356 0.25 -7.63 -8.89
N ILE A 357 -0.58 -8.61 -9.26
CA ILE A 357 -1.77 -8.43 -10.12
C ILE A 357 -3.02 -8.70 -9.31
#